data_AF-A0A6G0XY79-F1
#
_entry.id   AF-A0A6G0XY79-F1
#
_cell.length_a   1.000
_cell.length_b   1.000
_cell.length_c   1.000
_cell.angle_alpha   90.00
_cell.angle_beta   90.00
_cell.angle_gamma   90.00
#
_symmetry.space_group_name_H-M   'P 1'
#
loop_
_entity.id
_entity.type
_entity.pdbx_description
1 polymer ?
#
loop_
_entity_poly.entity_id
_entity_poly.type
_entity_poly.pdbx_seq_one_letter_code
_entity_poly.pdbx_strand_id
1 'polypeptide(L)'
;MFLKLFVGLSFLNPNDVDDYFTNKIMAVQPNDDRIHEFCDYILETYVMADSLFPPSVWAEFSNFTMRTTNACESFHSKLNSMFYSPNPSIFQLVDVLKQVQCDIYVKMRS
;
A
#
# COMPACT_ATOMS: atom_id res chain seq x y z
N MET A 1 -14.28 4.42 13.17
CA MET A 1 -14.92 4.65 11.86
C MET A 1 -14.04 5.54 10.97
N PHE A 2 -13.45 6.61 11.51
CA PHE A 2 -12.50 7.52 10.85
C PHE A 2 -11.40 6.85 10.00
N LEU A 3 -10.55 5.99 10.61
CA LEU A 3 -9.41 5.37 9.91
C LEU A 3 -9.79 4.53 8.67
N LYS A 4 -11.04 4.06 8.57
CA LYS A 4 -11.50 3.30 7.41
C LYS A 4 -11.62 4.17 6.15
N LEU A 5 -11.77 5.49 6.30
CA LEU A 5 -11.90 6.42 5.17
C LEU A 5 -10.62 6.49 4.32
N PHE A 6 -9.46 6.25 4.93
CA PHE A 6 -8.15 6.27 4.27
C PHE A 6 -8.01 5.13 3.25
N VAL A 7 -8.62 3.97 3.52
CA VAL A 7 -8.66 2.86 2.57
C VAL A 7 -9.43 3.26 1.30
N GLY A 8 -10.45 4.10 1.46
CA GLY A 8 -11.27 4.63 0.38
C GLY A 8 -10.50 5.50 -0.62
N LEU A 9 -9.45 6.20 -0.17
CA LEU A 9 -8.66 7.09 -1.01
C LEU A 9 -8.03 6.37 -2.20
N SER A 10 -7.67 5.09 -2.03
CA SER A 10 -7.04 4.29 -3.10
C SER A 10 -7.94 4.06 -4.31
N PHE A 11 -9.26 4.28 -4.16
CA PHE A 11 -10.25 4.13 -5.22
C PHE A 11 -10.65 5.45 -5.88
N LEU A 12 -10.09 6.58 -5.43
CA LEU A 12 -10.36 7.89 -6.03
C LEU A 12 -9.49 8.12 -7.26
N ASN A 13 -9.90 9.08 -8.09
CA ASN A 13 -9.00 9.62 -9.09
C ASN A 13 -7.82 10.28 -8.36
N PRO A 14 -6.57 10.05 -8.78
CA PRO A 14 -5.40 10.69 -8.18
C PRO A 14 -5.55 12.20 -7.97
N ASN A 15 -6.20 12.89 -8.91
CA ASN A 15 -6.39 14.34 -8.84
C ASN A 15 -7.43 14.78 -7.79
N ASP A 16 -8.30 13.86 -7.36
CA ASP A 16 -9.37 14.14 -6.39
C ASP A 16 -8.94 13.80 -4.95
N VAL A 17 -7.78 13.15 -4.76
CA VAL A 17 -7.34 12.62 -3.46
C VAL A 17 -7.09 13.74 -2.44
N ASP A 18 -6.37 14.80 -2.82
CA ASP A 18 -6.07 15.94 -1.96
C ASP A 18 -7.35 16.67 -1.51
N ASP A 19 -8.18 17.03 -2.48
CA ASP A 19 -9.47 17.67 -2.23
C ASP A 19 -10.37 16.82 -1.32
N TYR A 20 -10.42 15.49 -1.52
CA TYR A 20 -11.22 14.62 -0.68
C TYR A 20 -10.64 14.48 0.73
N PHE A 21 -9.32 14.32 0.85
CA PHE A 21 -8.64 14.22 2.14
C PHE A 21 -8.91 15.46 2.99
N THR A 22 -8.63 16.63 2.43
CA THR A 22 -8.71 17.93 3.12
C THR A 22 -10.15 18.33 3.41
N ASN A 23 -11.08 18.14 2.46
CA ASN A 23 -12.46 18.62 2.63
C ASN A 23 -13.42 17.60 3.26
N LYS A 24 -13.14 16.29 3.17
CA LYS A 24 -14.04 15.25 3.69
C LYS A 24 -13.49 14.53 4.90
N ILE A 25 -12.23 14.08 4.84
CA ILE A 25 -11.64 13.31 5.94
C ILE A 25 -11.31 14.23 7.12
N MET A 26 -10.63 15.35 6.90
CA MET A 26 -10.27 16.27 7.99
C MET A 26 -11.50 16.88 8.68
N ALA A 27 -12.62 17.05 7.95
CA ALA A 27 -13.87 17.57 8.51
C ALA A 27 -14.51 16.66 9.58
N VAL A 28 -14.18 15.36 9.58
CA VAL A 28 -14.69 14.38 10.56
C VAL A 28 -13.58 13.84 11.48
N GLN A 29 -12.44 14.53 11.52
CA GLN A 29 -11.30 14.15 12.35
C GLN A 29 -11.66 14.20 13.85
N PRO A 30 -11.40 13.11 14.59
CA PRO A 30 -11.49 13.14 16.05
C PRO A 30 -10.48 14.12 16.66
N ASN A 31 -10.89 14.80 17.74
CA ASN A 31 -10.00 15.66 18.52
C ASN A 31 -9.08 14.80 19.42
N ASP A 32 -7.99 14.29 18.84
CA ASP A 32 -6.96 13.49 19.49
C ASP A 32 -5.61 13.78 18.83
N ASP A 33 -4.63 14.22 19.62
CA ASP A 33 -3.31 14.64 19.14
C ASP A 33 -2.59 13.57 18.30
N ARG A 34 -2.78 12.29 18.63
CA ARG A 34 -2.18 11.17 17.88
C ARG A 34 -2.80 11.02 16.51
N ILE A 35 -4.08 11.36 16.37
CA ILE A 35 -4.79 11.35 15.11
C ILE A 35 -4.39 12.56 14.27
N HIS A 36 -4.12 13.72 14.89
CA HIS A 36 -3.56 14.88 14.20
C HIS A 36 -2.20 14.55 13.59
N GLU A 37 -1.27 14.04 14.39
CA GLU A 37 0.07 13.64 13.92
C GLU A 37 0.01 12.58 12.80
N PHE A 38 -0.89 11.60 12.93
CA PHE A 38 -1.11 10.62 11.87
C PHE A 38 -1.62 11.25 10.57
N CYS A 39 -2.54 12.21 10.64
CA CYS A 39 -3.09 12.85 9.44
C CYS A 39 -2.06 13.74 8.76
N ASP A 40 -1.25 14.47 9.52
CA ASP A 40 -0.17 15.31 9.00
C ASP A 40 0.86 14.44 8.26
N TYR A 41 1.28 13.31 8.85
CA TYR A 41 2.16 12.36 8.20
C TYR A 41 1.58 11.82 6.87
N ILE A 42 0.29 11.45 6.86
CA ILE A 42 -0.36 10.96 5.64
C ILE A 42 -0.43 12.06 4.58
N LEU A 43 -0.76 13.29 4.98
CA LEU A 43 -0.83 14.42 4.08
C LEU A 43 0.51 14.63 3.35
N GLU A 44 1.59 14.72 4.12
CA GLU A 44 2.94 14.98 3.61
C GLU A 44 3.55 13.82 2.84
N THR A 45 3.25 12.58 3.23
CA THR A 45 3.90 11.39 2.66
C THR A 45 3.15 10.83 1.45
N TYR A 46 1.83 10.98 1.39
CA TYR A 46 0.99 10.29 0.41
C TYR A 46 -0.01 11.14 -0.38
N VAL A 47 -0.44 12.30 0.15
CA VAL A 47 -1.58 13.05 -0.42
C VAL A 47 -1.13 14.22 -1.28
N MET A 48 -0.15 15.01 -0.80
CA MET A 48 0.32 16.17 -1.54
C MET A 48 0.92 15.77 -2.89
N ALA A 49 0.84 16.67 -3.88
CA ALA A 49 1.35 16.42 -5.23
C ALA A 49 2.87 16.19 -5.27
N ASP A 50 3.62 16.78 -4.33
CA ASP A 50 5.06 16.65 -4.15
C ASP A 50 5.46 15.67 -3.03
N SER A 51 4.51 14.87 -2.55
CA SER A 51 4.77 13.88 -1.51
C SER A 51 5.72 12.77 -1.97
N LEU A 52 6.31 12.04 -1.01
CA LEU A 52 7.21 10.90 -1.28
C LEU A 52 6.55 9.82 -2.14
N PHE A 53 5.24 9.62 -1.96
CA PHE A 53 4.43 8.67 -2.70
C PHE A 53 3.13 9.35 -3.16
N PRO A 54 3.20 10.15 -4.25
CA PRO A 54 2.06 10.96 -4.66
C PRO A 54 0.88 10.09 -5.11
N PRO A 55 -0.36 10.61 -5.06
CA PRO A 55 -1.56 9.87 -5.43
C PRO A 55 -1.47 9.17 -6.80
N SER A 56 -0.74 9.73 -7.75
CA SER A 56 -0.51 9.13 -9.07
C SER A 56 0.16 7.75 -9.05
N VAL A 57 0.80 7.37 -7.94
CA VAL A 57 1.51 6.09 -7.77
C VAL A 57 0.61 5.00 -7.19
N TRP A 58 -0.39 5.37 -6.39
CA TRP A 58 -1.15 4.42 -5.57
C TRP A 58 -2.68 4.57 -5.64
N ALA A 59 -3.19 5.76 -5.91
CA ALA A 59 -4.61 5.98 -6.12
C ALA A 59 -4.92 5.62 -7.57
N GLU A 60 -6.00 4.88 -7.78
CA GLU A 60 -6.44 4.55 -9.12
C GLU A 60 -7.96 4.55 -9.15
N PHE A 61 -8.53 5.42 -9.98
CA PHE A 61 -9.93 5.33 -10.37
C PHE A 61 -10.08 4.23 -11.44
N SER A 62 -9.68 3.01 -11.12
CA SER A 62 -9.94 1.87 -11.98
C SER A 62 -11.27 1.26 -11.56
N ASN A 63 -12.32 1.59 -12.32
CA ASN A 63 -13.61 0.87 -12.25
C ASN A 63 -13.51 -0.54 -12.88
N PHE A 64 -12.30 -1.10 -12.99
CA PHE A 64 -12.10 -2.44 -13.48
C PHE A 64 -12.57 -3.41 -12.39
N THR A 65 -13.77 -3.95 -12.61
CA THR A 65 -14.29 -5.18 -11.99
C THR A 65 -13.44 -6.43 -12.28
N MET A 66 -12.20 -6.26 -12.77
CA MET A 66 -11.21 -7.29 -13.09
C MET A 66 -9.85 -6.98 -12.44
N ARG A 67 -9.80 -6.76 -11.13
CA ARG A 67 -8.53 -6.98 -10.42
C ARG A 67 -8.31 -8.50 -10.36
N THR A 68 -7.63 -9.06 -11.36
CA THR A 68 -7.27 -10.48 -11.34
C THR A 68 -6.23 -10.71 -10.25
N THR A 69 -6.45 -11.69 -9.39
CA THR A 69 -5.50 -12.10 -8.32
C THR A 69 -4.24 -12.77 -8.85
N ASN A 70 -4.08 -12.87 -10.17
CA ASN A 70 -2.94 -13.49 -10.87
C ASN A 70 -1.57 -13.04 -10.34
N ALA A 71 -1.39 -11.76 -10.00
CA ALA A 71 -0.12 -11.27 -9.45
C ALA A 71 0.15 -11.85 -8.05
N CYS A 72 -0.86 -11.83 -7.17
CA CYS A 72 -0.77 -12.41 -5.83
C CYS A 72 -0.62 -13.94 -5.88
N GLU A 73 -1.36 -14.60 -6.76
CA GLU A 73 -1.29 -16.05 -6.98
C GLU A 73 0.07 -16.46 -7.53
N SER A 74 0.62 -15.71 -8.49
CA SER A 74 1.95 -15.95 -9.04
C SER A 74 3.02 -15.77 -7.97
N PHE A 75 2.93 -14.71 -7.16
CA PHE A 75 3.84 -14.51 -6.04
C PHE A 75 3.74 -15.65 -5.02
N HIS A 76 2.53 -16.03 -4.59
CA HIS A 76 2.33 -17.15 -3.66
C HIS A 76 2.84 -18.47 -4.22
N SER A 77 2.59 -18.76 -5.51
CA SER A 77 3.09 -19.96 -6.18
C SER A 77 4.62 -19.99 -6.18
N LYS A 78 5.25 -18.86 -6.54
CA LYS A 78 6.71 -18.73 -6.53
C LYS A 78 7.28 -18.88 -5.13
N LEU A 79 6.69 -18.21 -4.13
CA LEU A 79 7.12 -18.28 -2.75
C LEU A 79 7.02 -19.72 -2.21
N ASN A 80 5.90 -20.40 -2.45
CA ASN A 80 5.70 -21.80 -2.05
C ASN A 80 6.72 -22.73 -2.71
N SER A 81 7.10 -22.49 -3.97
CA SER A 81 8.13 -23.29 -4.66
C SER A 81 9.53 -23.17 -4.04
N MET A 82 9.78 -22.18 -3.18
CA MET A 82 11.07 -21.99 -2.50
C MET A 82 11.19 -22.82 -1.21
N PHE A 83 10.11 -23.49 -0.78
CA PHE A 83 10.12 -24.34 0.40
C PHE A 83 10.07 -25.83 0.03
N TYR A 84 10.88 -26.63 0.70
CA TYR A 84 10.87 -28.10 0.58
C TYR A 84 9.91 -28.79 1.57
N SER A 85 9.31 -28.02 2.47
CA SER A 85 8.35 -28.48 3.49
C SER A 85 7.09 -27.61 3.44
N PRO A 86 5.89 -28.19 3.61
CA PRO A 86 4.65 -27.42 3.72
C PRO A 86 4.59 -26.56 4.99
N ASN A 87 5.41 -26.86 6.01
CA ASN A 87 5.48 -26.11 7.26
C ASN A 87 6.95 -25.79 7.59
N PRO A 88 7.57 -24.81 6.89
CA PRO A 88 8.94 -24.38 7.18
C PRO A 88 9.01 -23.65 8.53
N SER A 89 10.17 -23.66 9.17
CA SER A 89 10.37 -22.86 10.39
C SER A 89 10.34 -21.35 10.05
N ILE A 90 10.02 -20.52 11.05
CA ILE A 90 10.01 -19.06 10.88
C ILE A 90 11.36 -18.52 10.38
N PHE A 91 12.47 -19.16 10.78
CA PHE A 91 13.81 -18.78 10.33
C PHE A 91 14.01 -19.04 8.84
N GLN A 92 13.56 -20.20 8.35
CA GLN A 92 13.61 -20.54 6.92
C GLN A 92 12.74 -19.59 6.09
N LEU A 93 11.55 -19.22 6.59
CA LEU A 93 10.69 -18.24 5.95
C LEU A 93 11.39 -16.88 5.81
N VAL A 94 12.01 -16.39 6.88
CA VAL A 94 12.73 -15.11 6.88
C VAL A 94 13.88 -15.11 5.87
N ASP A 95 14.66 -16.19 5.79
CA ASP A 95 15.78 -16.29 4.84
C ASP A 95 15.29 -16.29 3.37
N VAL A 96 14.20 -17.01 3.09
CA VAL A 96 13.58 -17.01 1.76
C VAL A 96 13.05 -15.61 1.40
N LEU A 97 12.40 -14.90 2.33
CA LEU A 97 11.90 -13.54 2.08
C LEU A 97 13.03 -12.55 1.80
N LYS A 98 14.16 -12.66 2.51
CA LYS A 98 15.36 -11.86 2.21
C LYS A 98 15.90 -12.14 0.80
N GLN A 99 15.91 -13.40 0.37
CA GLN A 99 16.33 -13.76 -0.99
C GLN A 99 15.40 -13.13 -2.04
N VAL A 100 14.08 -13.24 -1.85
CA VAL A 100 13.09 -12.62 -2.74
C VAL A 100 13.30 -11.11 -2.82
N GLN A 101 13.54 -10.45 -1.69
CA GLN A 101 13.83 -9.02 -1.64
C GLN A 101 15.10 -8.66 -2.44
N CYS A 102 16.19 -9.43 -2.29
CA CYS A 102 17.41 -9.24 -3.06
C CYS A 102 17.17 -9.38 -4.56
N ASP A 103 16.45 -10.42 -4.99
CA ASP A 103 16.15 -10.66 -6.41
C ASP A 103 15.33 -9.53 -7.02
N ILE A 104 14.36 -8.99 -6.27
CA ILE A 104 13.55 -7.85 -6.69
C ILE A 104 14.43 -6.60 -6.85
N TYR A 105 15.30 -6.31 -5.87
CA TYR A 105 16.20 -5.15 -5.95
C TYR A 105 17.18 -5.24 -7.12
N VAL A 106 17.70 -6.43 -7.42
CA VAL A 106 18.55 -6.64 -8.61
C VAL A 106 17.76 -6.31 -9.88
N LYS A 107 16.54 -6.84 -10.02
CA LYS A 107 15.68 -6.59 -11.18
C LYS A 107 15.27 -5.13 -11.34
N MET A 108 15.08 -4.40 -10.24
CA MET A 108 14.77 -2.97 -10.29
C MET A 108 15.95 -2.11 -10.75
N ARG A 109 17.18 -2.61 -10.65
CA ARG A 109 18.43 -1.90 -11.00
C ARG A 109 18.99 -2.28 -12.38
N SER A 110 18.44 -3.32 -13.01
CA SER A 110 18.79 -3.82 -14.35
C SER A 110 17.85 -3.28 -15.41
#